data_AF-A0A7V2QF61-F1
#
_entry.id   AF-A0A7V2QF61-F1
#
_cell.length_a   1.000
_cell.length_b   1.000
_cell.length_c   1.000
_cell.angle_alpha   90.00
_cell.angle_beta   90.00
_cell.angle_gamma   90.00
#
_symmetry.space_group_name_H-M   'P 1'
#
loop_
_entity.id
_entity.type
_entity.pdbx_description
1 polymer ?
#
loop_
_entity_poly.entity_id
_entity_poly.type
_entity_poly.pdbx_seq_one_letter_code
_entity_poly.pdbx_strand_id
1 'polypeptide(L)'
;MDGFRFWQRWLMGVGGFLVLFGLGMVLLEETAVFAPFHTYIDPVFWPGGRRPPGVPDFQRWAWNCAFVGLLVWFLPDAVVSLCYRVYLNAGLNAFLFVLAIFPLLFTRGYFRCRDTEDAERTTRKTASSATPQ
;
A
#
# COMPACT_ATOMS: atom_id res chain seq x y z
N MET A 1 38.44 -2.72 12.29
CA MET A 1 37.33 -1.73 12.23
C MET A 1 36.66 -1.73 10.85
N ASP A 2 36.79 -2.83 10.09
CA ASP A 2 36.48 -2.88 8.66
C ASP A 2 35.06 -3.40 8.37
N GLY A 3 34.49 -4.16 9.32
CA GLY A 3 33.14 -4.70 9.21
C GLY A 3 32.07 -3.62 9.09
N PHE A 4 32.18 -2.52 9.86
CA PHE A 4 31.18 -1.44 9.80
C PHE A 4 31.16 -0.75 8.43
N ARG A 5 32.32 -0.45 7.86
CA ARG A 5 32.41 0.16 6.52
C ARG A 5 31.96 -0.80 5.42
N PHE A 6 32.21 -2.10 5.59
CA PHE A 6 31.68 -3.13 4.69
C PHE A 6 30.15 -3.15 4.70
N TRP A 7 29.55 -3.30 5.88
CA TRP A 7 28.10 -3.33 6.04
C TRP A 7 27.44 -2.05 5.56
N GLN A 8 28.03 -0.88 5.83
CA GLN A 8 27.53 0.39 5.34
C GLN A 8 27.55 0.46 3.80
N ARG A 9 28.66 0.10 3.14
CA ARG A 9 28.75 0.11 1.67
C ARG A 9 27.83 -0.93 1.04
N TRP A 10 27.70 -2.09 1.68
CA TRP A 10 26.81 -3.15 1.22
C TRP A 10 25.34 -2.73 1.32
N LEU A 11 24.92 -2.18 2.46
CA LEU A 11 23.58 -1.64 2.66
C LEU A 11 23.26 -0.50 1.69
N MET A 12 24.22 0.38 1.40
CA MET A 12 24.04 1.40 0.36
C MET A 12 23.84 0.80 -1.03
N GLY A 13 24.61 -0.25 -1.38
CA GLY A 13 24.46 -0.95 -2.65
C GLY A 13 23.10 -1.64 -2.77
N VAL A 14 22.70 -2.40 -1.76
CA VAL A 14 21.39 -3.08 -1.71
C VAL A 14 20.25 -2.07 -1.72
N GLY A 15 20.36 -0.99 -0.94
CA GLY A 15 19.35 0.06 -0.90
C GLY A 15 19.22 0.80 -2.25
N GLY A 16 20.33 1.14 -2.89
CA GLY A 16 20.32 1.74 -4.22
C GLY A 16 19.70 0.81 -5.26
N PHE A 17 20.02 -0.48 -5.21
CA PHE A 17 19.38 -1.49 -6.05
C PHE A 17 17.87 -1.56 -5.81
N LEU A 18 17.42 -1.60 -4.56
CA LEU A 18 15.99 -1.64 -4.21
C LEU A 18 15.24 -0.39 -4.68
N VAL A 19 15.85 0.79 -4.60
CA VAL A 19 15.28 2.03 -5.16
C VAL A 19 15.11 1.93 -6.66
N LEU A 20 16.17 1.54 -7.39
CA LEU A 20 16.11 1.40 -8.85
C LEU A 20 15.12 0.33 -9.28
N PHE A 21 15.09 -0.80 -8.57
CA PHE A 21 14.15 -1.88 -8.80
C PHE A 21 12.72 -1.43 -8.54
N GLY A 22 12.45 -0.75 -7.43
CA GLY A 22 11.13 -0.21 -7.09
C GLY A 22 10.66 0.85 -8.10
N LEU A 23 11.55 1.74 -8.53
CA LEU A 23 11.25 2.71 -9.59
C LEU A 23 10.94 2.00 -10.92
N GLY A 24 11.70 0.96 -11.25
CA GLY A 24 11.43 0.09 -12.40
C GLY A 24 10.05 -0.56 -12.30
N MET A 25 9.68 -1.11 -11.14
CA MET A 25 8.38 -1.70 -10.88
C MET A 25 7.23 -0.71 -11.10
N VAL A 26 7.36 0.54 -10.62
CA VAL A 26 6.35 1.59 -10.83
C VAL A 26 6.19 1.93 -12.31
N LEU A 27 7.28 2.03 -13.05
CA LEU A 27 7.22 2.33 -14.50
C LEU A 27 6.73 1.14 -15.33
N LEU A 28 6.87 -0.08 -14.81
CA LEU A 28 6.45 -1.31 -15.48
C LEU A 28 5.02 -1.72 -15.09
N GLU A 29 4.39 -1.13 -14.07
CA GLU A 29 3.06 -1.48 -13.58
C GLU A 29 1.97 -1.40 -14.67
N GLU A 30 2.04 -0.41 -15.57
CA GLU A 30 1.10 -0.28 -16.70
C GLU A 30 1.50 -1.09 -17.95
N THR A 31 2.61 -1.82 -17.91
CA THR A 31 3.06 -2.61 -19.07
C THR A 31 2.45 -4.01 -19.08
N ALA A 32 2.40 -4.62 -20.28
CA ALA A 32 1.90 -5.98 -20.50
C ALA A 32 2.62 -7.07 -19.66
N VAL A 33 3.73 -6.73 -19.00
CA VAL A 33 4.44 -7.59 -18.05
C VAL A 33 3.61 -7.87 -16.79
N PHE A 34 2.76 -6.94 -16.35
CA PHE A 34 1.90 -7.11 -15.17
C PHE A 34 0.47 -7.56 -15.48
N ALA A 35 0.03 -7.50 -16.74
CA ALA A 35 -1.27 -8.02 -17.20
C ALA A 35 -1.55 -9.49 -16.81
N PRO A 36 -0.57 -10.41 -16.77
CA PRO A 36 -0.79 -11.77 -16.30
C PRO A 36 -1.21 -11.84 -14.83
N PHE A 37 -0.70 -10.95 -13.97
CA PHE A 37 -1.01 -11.00 -12.54
C PHE A 37 -2.50 -10.75 -12.28
N HIS A 38 -3.10 -9.74 -12.89
CA HIS A 38 -4.55 -9.51 -12.80
C HIS A 38 -5.36 -10.68 -13.39
N THR A 39 -4.90 -11.22 -14.52
CA THR A 39 -5.58 -12.32 -15.22
C THR A 39 -5.54 -13.64 -14.42
N TYR A 40 -4.48 -13.90 -13.65
CA TYR A 40 -4.32 -15.13 -12.88
C TYR A 40 -4.77 -15.02 -11.41
N ILE A 41 -4.66 -13.84 -10.79
CA ILE A 41 -5.02 -13.64 -9.37
C ILE A 41 -6.54 -13.51 -9.23
N ASP A 42 -7.19 -12.65 -10.02
CA ASP A 42 -8.61 -12.34 -9.86
C ASP A 42 -9.55 -13.56 -9.98
N PRO A 43 -9.37 -14.52 -10.91
CA PRO A 43 -10.23 -15.69 -11.00
C PRO A 43 -10.02 -16.70 -9.88
N VAL A 44 -8.84 -16.73 -9.24
CA VAL A 44 -8.55 -17.61 -8.09
C VAL A 44 -9.34 -17.16 -6.87
N PHE A 45 -9.40 -15.84 -6.64
CA PHE A 45 -10.13 -15.28 -5.50
C PHE A 45 -11.62 -15.06 -5.80
N TRP A 46 -12.00 -14.76 -7.05
CA TRP A 46 -13.37 -14.47 -7.45
C TRP A 46 -13.77 -15.19 -8.75
N PRO A 47 -14.01 -16.51 -8.69
CA PRO A 47 -14.48 -17.28 -9.85
C PRO A 47 -15.78 -16.67 -10.41
N GLY A 48 -15.80 -16.33 -11.70
CA GLY A 48 -16.98 -15.75 -12.37
C GLY A 48 -17.20 -14.25 -12.12
N GLY A 49 -16.21 -13.53 -11.58
CA GLY A 49 -16.23 -12.06 -11.48
C GLY A 49 -17.19 -11.48 -10.44
N ARG A 50 -17.91 -12.33 -9.70
CA ARG A 50 -18.77 -11.88 -8.58
C ARG A 50 -17.92 -11.73 -7.33
N ARG A 51 -17.74 -10.49 -6.87
CA ARG A 51 -17.16 -10.18 -5.57
C ARG A 51 -18.22 -10.40 -4.46
N PRO A 52 -17.97 -11.27 -3.46
CA PRO A 52 -18.84 -11.40 -2.29
C PRO A 52 -18.99 -10.08 -1.52
N PRO A 53 -20.11 -9.87 -0.80
CA PRO A 53 -20.40 -8.61 -0.11
C PRO A 53 -19.40 -8.24 1.01
N GLY A 54 -18.60 -9.19 1.53
CA GLY A 54 -17.57 -8.92 2.55
C GLY A 54 -16.17 -8.56 2.00
N VAL A 55 -15.97 -8.62 0.68
CA VAL A 55 -14.68 -8.26 0.06
C VAL A 55 -14.29 -6.78 0.26
N PRO A 56 -15.22 -5.80 0.22
CA PRO A 56 -14.87 -4.40 0.48
C PRO A 56 -14.27 -4.17 1.87
N ASP A 57 -14.83 -4.81 2.90
CA ASP A 57 -14.35 -4.70 4.28
C ASP A 57 -12.95 -5.32 4.42
N PHE A 58 -12.74 -6.47 3.79
CA PHE A 58 -11.43 -7.10 3.72
C PHE A 58 -10.39 -6.23 3.01
N GLN A 59 -10.74 -5.60 1.89
CA GLN A 59 -9.85 -4.68 1.16
C GLN A 59 -9.47 -3.47 2.01
N ARG A 60 -10.41 -2.92 2.78
CA ARG A 60 -10.15 -1.81 3.72
C ARG A 60 -9.24 -2.24 4.86
N TRP A 61 -9.46 -3.43 5.41
CA TRP A 61 -8.58 -4.01 6.42
C TRP A 61 -7.16 -4.22 5.88
N ALA A 62 -7.03 -4.81 4.69
CA ALA A 62 -5.74 -5.05 4.05
C ALA A 62 -4.99 -3.72 3.78
N TRP A 63 -5.69 -2.69 3.34
CA TRP A 63 -5.12 -1.35 3.17
C TRP A 63 -4.61 -0.78 4.50
N ASN A 64 -5.39 -0.91 5.58
CA ASN A 64 -4.98 -0.46 6.91
C ASN A 64 -3.74 -1.22 7.40
N CYS A 65 -3.70 -2.54 7.21
CA CYS A 65 -2.53 -3.36 7.56
C CYS A 65 -1.28 -2.94 6.78
N ALA A 66 -1.40 -2.68 5.48
CA ALA A 66 -0.30 -2.19 4.66
C ALA A 66 0.21 -0.82 5.14
N PHE A 67 -0.70 0.12 5.42
CA PHE A 67 -0.36 1.44 5.92
C PHE A 67 0.33 1.40 7.29
N VAL A 68 -0.24 0.64 8.24
CA VAL A 68 0.33 0.49 9.58
C VAL A 68 1.66 -0.24 9.52
N GLY A 69 1.77 -1.30 8.73
CA GLY A 69 3.03 -2.03 8.53
C GLY A 69 4.13 -1.12 7.98
N LEU A 70 3.81 -0.28 6.99
CA LEU A 70 4.75 0.68 6.41
C LEU A 70 5.22 1.71 7.45
N LEU A 71 4.31 2.24 8.28
CA LEU A 71 4.68 3.15 9.37
C LEU A 71 5.55 2.47 10.43
N VAL A 72 5.16 1.28 10.88
CA VAL A 72 5.88 0.51 11.91
C VAL A 72 7.27 0.10 11.43
N TRP A 73 7.47 -0.13 10.13
CA TRP A 73 8.80 -0.34 9.57
C TRP A 73 9.61 0.96 9.52
N PHE A 74 9.05 2.02 8.92
CA PHE A 74 9.78 3.25 8.65
C PHE A 74 10.20 3.98 9.93
N LEU A 75 9.32 4.09 10.93
CA LEU A 75 9.56 4.86 12.15
C LEU A 75 10.77 4.35 12.95
N PRO A 76 10.83 3.08 13.39
CA PRO A 76 11.99 2.56 14.11
C PRO A 76 13.27 2.59 13.27
N ASP A 77 13.19 2.27 11.98
CA ASP A 77 14.37 2.22 11.12
C ASP A 77 14.97 3.62 10.89
N ALA A 78 14.12 4.63 10.69
CA ALA A 78 14.53 6.03 10.62
C ALA A 78 15.11 6.53 11.95
N VAL A 79 14.46 6.21 13.08
CA VAL A 79 14.94 6.61 14.42
C VAL A 79 16.31 6.01 14.72
N VAL A 80 16.49 4.70 14.49
CA VAL A 80 17.78 4.03 14.68
C VAL A 80 18.84 4.66 13.78
N SER A 81 18.54 4.87 12.50
CA SER A 81 19.48 5.48 11.55
C SER A 81 19.92 6.88 11.97
N LEU A 82 19.01 7.70 12.52
CA LEU A 82 19.33 9.03 13.04
C LEU A 82 20.15 8.98 14.33
N CYS A 83 19.79 8.12 15.28
CA CYS A 83 20.52 7.94 16.54
C CYS A 83 21.98 7.54 16.31
N TYR A 84 22.24 6.65 15.35
CA TYR A 84 23.60 6.22 14.97
C TYR A 84 24.27 7.12 13.94
N ARG A 85 23.65 8.27 13.57
CA ARG A 85 24.16 9.25 12.59
C ARG A 85 24.44 8.66 11.20
N VAL A 86 23.71 7.60 10.81
CA VAL A 86 23.77 6.98 9.49
C VAL A 86 22.82 7.71 8.54
N TYR A 87 23.11 8.99 8.26
CA TYR A 87 22.20 9.89 7.56
C TYR A 87 21.82 9.43 6.15
N LEU A 88 22.73 8.74 5.45
CA LEU A 88 22.43 8.26 4.10
C LEU A 88 21.39 7.13 4.12
N ASN A 89 21.42 6.25 5.14
CA ASN A 89 20.41 5.21 5.30
C ASN A 89 19.05 5.82 5.66
N ALA A 90 19.04 6.78 6.59
CA ALA A 90 17.84 7.53 6.93
C ALA A 90 17.22 8.25 5.71
N GLY A 91 18.05 8.91 4.90
CA GLY A 91 17.62 9.61 3.69
C GLY A 91 17.05 8.67 2.63
N LEU A 92 17.69 7.51 2.42
CA LEU A 92 17.23 6.51 1.47
C LEU A 92 15.90 5.87 1.91
N ASN A 93 15.77 5.51 3.19
CA ASN A 93 14.53 4.94 3.73
C ASN A 93 13.39 5.96 3.73
N ALA A 94 13.67 7.24 3.95
CA ALA A 94 12.69 8.31 3.78
C ALA A 94 12.22 8.43 2.32
N PHE A 95 13.14 8.37 1.36
CA PHE A 95 12.79 8.38 -0.06
C PHE A 95 11.92 7.18 -0.44
N LEU A 96 12.29 5.97 -0.02
CA LEU A 96 11.51 4.75 -0.23
C LEU A 96 10.13 4.82 0.43
N PHE A 97 10.04 5.34 1.65
CA PHE A 97 8.77 5.53 2.34
C PHE A 97 7.84 6.45 1.55
N VAL A 98 8.34 7.58 1.03
CA VAL A 98 7.55 8.50 0.19
C VAL A 98 7.06 7.78 -1.07
N LEU A 99 7.93 7.01 -1.71
CA LEU A 99 7.59 6.28 -2.94
C LEU A 99 6.53 5.19 -2.70
N ALA A 100 6.56 4.53 -1.53
CA ALA A 100 5.58 3.52 -1.15
C ALA A 100 4.25 4.12 -0.63
N ILE A 101 4.30 5.22 0.13
CA ILE A 101 3.09 5.83 0.70
C ILE A 101 2.27 6.56 -0.36
N PHE A 102 2.91 7.09 -1.40
CA PHE A 102 2.24 7.81 -2.48
C PHE A 102 1.12 6.99 -3.15
N PRO A 103 1.37 5.82 -3.76
CA PRO A 103 0.30 5.00 -4.36
C PRO A 103 -0.74 4.55 -3.33
N LEU A 104 -0.31 4.30 -2.08
CA LEU A 104 -1.21 3.88 -1.00
C LEU A 104 -2.21 5.00 -0.63
N LEU A 105 -1.80 6.27 -0.68
CA LEU A 105 -2.71 7.40 -0.45
C LEU A 105 -3.69 7.59 -1.61
N PHE A 106 -3.26 7.39 -2.85
CA PHE A 106 -4.16 7.46 -4.02
C PHE A 106 -5.25 6.39 -3.98
N THR A 107 -4.91 5.16 -3.58
CA THR A 107 -5.87 4.06 -3.45
C THR A 107 -6.87 4.26 -2.30
N ARG A 108 -6.60 5.15 -1.33
CA ARG A 108 -7.55 5.49 -0.26
C ARG A 108 -8.85 6.12 -0.78
N GLY A 109 -8.79 6.85 -1.90
CA GLY A 109 -9.96 7.50 -2.49
C GLY A 109 -11.06 6.53 -2.91
N TYR A 110 -10.67 5.32 -3.33
CA TYR A 110 -11.60 4.27 -3.75
C TYR A 110 -12.55 3.82 -2.64
N PHE A 111 -12.11 3.84 -1.38
CA PHE A 111 -12.93 3.42 -0.25
C PHE A 111 -13.90 4.50 0.26
N ARG A 112 -13.60 5.79 0.05
CA ARG A 112 -14.38 6.92 0.60
C ARG A 112 -15.70 7.17 -0.15
N CYS A 113 -15.74 6.88 -1.45
CA CYS A 113 -16.95 7.02 -2.28
C CYS A 113 -18.05 6.03 -1.85
N ARG A 114 -17.66 4.78 -1.58
CA ARG A 114 -18.60 3.70 -1.21
C ARG A 114 -19.29 3.91 0.13
N ASP A 115 -18.56 4.38 1.16
CA ASP A 115 -19.15 4.71 2.47
C ASP A 115 -20.34 5.69 2.32
N THR A 116 -20.29 6.59 1.33
CA THR A 116 -21.34 7.58 1.05
C THR A 116 -22.56 6.92 0.38
N GLU A 117 -22.32 6.06 -0.61
CA GLU A 117 -23.41 5.33 -1.31
C GLU A 117 -24.18 4.40 -0.37
N ASP A 118 -23.50 3.70 0.54
CA ASP A 118 -24.12 2.80 1.51
C ASP A 118 -24.94 3.56 2.56
N ALA A 119 -24.45 4.73 2.98
CA ALA A 119 -25.19 5.64 3.86
C ALA A 119 -26.51 6.10 3.21
N GLU A 120 -26.45 6.63 1.98
CA GLU A 120 -27.63 7.07 1.24
C GLU A 120 -28.65 5.96 1.00
N ARG A 121 -28.18 4.74 0.70
CA ARG A 121 -29.05 3.58 0.45
C ARG A 121 -29.81 3.16 1.72
N THR A 122 -29.15 3.28 2.87
CA THR A 122 -29.77 3.01 4.18
C THR A 122 -30.83 4.05 4.50
N THR A 123 -30.52 5.35 4.31
CA THR A 123 -31.50 6.44 4.51
C THR A 123 -32.72 6.29 3.62
N ARG A 124 -32.52 5.89 2.35
CA ARG A 124 -33.59 5.69 1.38
C ARG A 124 -34.51 4.51 1.74
N LYS A 125 -33.95 3.42 2.26
CA LYS A 125 -34.75 2.29 2.78
C LYS A 125 -35.58 2.69 4.00
N THR A 126 -34.99 3.41 4.95
CA THR A 126 -35.69 3.87 6.16
C THR A 126 -36.82 4.87 5.83
N ALA A 127 -36.59 5.76 4.86
CA ALA A 127 -37.62 6.69 4.37
C ALA A 127 -38.77 5.97 3.65
N SER A 128 -38.48 4.94 2.84
CA SER A 128 -39.51 4.16 2.15
C SER A 128 -40.35 3.29 3.09
N SER A 129 -39.81 2.85 4.24
CA SER A 129 -40.56 2.09 5.26
C SER A 129 -41.39 2.97 6.20
N ALA A 130 -41.16 4.29 6.22
CA ALA A 130 -41.82 5.23 7.12
C ALA A 130 -43.07 5.88 6.52
N THR A 131 -43.50 5.48 5.31
CA THR A 131 -44.78 5.94 4.72
C THR A 131 -45.88 4.98 5.19
N PRO A 132 -46.75 5.37 6.14
CA PRO A 132 -47.91 4.57 6.50
C PRO A 132 -48.93 4.69 5.37
N GLN A 133 -49.43 3.55 4.87
CA GLN A 133 -50.66 3.53 4.06
C GLN A 133 -51.88 3.79 4.94
#